data_AF-A0A8H3EBC9-F1
#
_entry.id   AF-A0A8H3EBC9-F1
#
_cell.length_a   1.000
_cell.length_b   1.000
_cell.length_c   1.000
_cell.angle_alpha   90.00
_cell.angle_beta   90.00
_cell.angle_gamma   90.00
#
_symmetry.space_group_name_H-M   'P 1'
#
loop_
_entity.id
_entity.type
_entity.pdbx_description
1 polymer ?
#
loop_
_entity_poly.entity_id
_entity_poly.type
_entity_poly.pdbx_seq_one_letter_code
_entity_poly.pdbx_strand_id
1 'polypeptide(L)'
;MLTRILDWTPAASLIPQTFNSPKLLIPKAPALGLLLQEPRFGTYNKHVLEENELAAGREQTDRTREPIDWEPLRQRIDAFKHAYIYNRIRAEEAKHGVFAGWLGYIDDYDGWEFKYLNPQGGVPAEAVVHSEKRKQGSTNKFREYLWKGSGAKGDEGAIDNEAENEAVCKKSNVEMEG
;
A
#
# COMPACT_ATOMS: atom_id res chain seq x y z
N MET A 1 -1.32 27.19 27.08
CA MET A 1 -0.80 25.90 27.62
C MET A 1 -1.38 24.73 26.79
N LEU A 2 -1.23 24.75 25.46
CA LEU A 2 -1.90 23.82 24.53
C LEU A 2 -0.96 23.25 23.45
N THR A 3 0.35 23.49 23.54
CA THR A 3 1.34 23.10 22.51
C THR A 3 1.99 21.73 22.74
N ARG A 4 1.58 20.94 23.74
CA ARG A 4 2.27 19.69 24.13
C ARG A 4 1.67 18.38 23.60
N ILE A 5 0.58 18.42 22.82
CA ILE A 5 -0.09 17.18 22.36
C ILE A 5 0.41 16.74 20.96
N LEU A 6 1.02 17.63 20.18
CA LEU A 6 1.53 17.32 18.83
C LEU A 6 2.88 16.58 18.83
N ASP A 7 3.59 16.55 19.96
CA ASP A 7 4.95 15.97 20.05
C ASP A 7 4.93 14.46 20.37
N TRP A 8 3.75 13.87 20.62
CA TRP A 8 3.61 12.51 21.16
C TRP A 8 3.31 11.43 20.13
N THR A 9 3.28 11.75 18.84
CA THR A 9 3.19 10.73 17.80
C THR A 9 4.58 10.47 17.22
N PRO A 10 5.24 9.35 17.54
CA PRO A 10 6.52 8.96 16.93
C PRO A 10 6.46 8.97 15.40
N ALA A 11 5.27 8.75 14.84
CA ALA A 11 4.99 8.84 13.41
C ALA A 11 5.29 10.23 12.80
N ALA A 12 5.04 11.32 13.53
CA ALA A 12 5.21 12.69 13.00
C ALA A 12 6.68 13.05 12.75
N SER A 13 7.60 12.57 13.60
CA SER A 13 9.04 12.74 13.39
C SER A 13 9.62 11.70 12.43
N LEU A 14 9.08 10.48 12.42
CA LEU A 14 9.61 9.36 11.67
C LEU A 14 9.26 9.41 10.18
N ILE A 15 8.01 9.75 9.81
CA ILE A 15 7.55 9.74 8.41
C ILE A 15 8.41 10.65 7.51
N PRO A 16 8.72 11.91 7.88
CA PRO A 16 9.61 12.75 7.07
C PRO A 16 10.98 12.13 6.81
N GLN A 17 11.52 11.36 7.77
CA GLN A 17 12.82 10.72 7.65
C GLN A 17 12.83 9.61 6.58
N THR A 18 11.67 8.99 6.30
CA THR A 18 11.53 7.93 5.29
C THR A 18 11.68 8.42 3.84
N PHE A 19 11.53 9.73 3.60
CA PHE A 19 11.71 10.35 2.28
C PHE A 19 13.16 10.76 1.98
N ASN A 20 14.08 10.59 2.94
CA ASN A 20 15.48 10.95 2.78
C ASN A 20 16.30 9.84 2.10
N SER A 21 17.58 10.13 1.86
CA SER A 21 18.54 9.19 1.26
C SER A 21 18.66 7.80 1.93
N PRO A 22 18.67 7.65 3.27
CA PRO A 22 18.76 6.32 3.88
C PRO A 22 17.51 5.49 3.57
N LYS A 23 17.73 4.32 2.95
CA LYS A 23 16.65 3.39 2.62
C LYS A 23 16.21 2.64 3.88
N LEU A 24 14.90 2.61 4.13
CA LEU A 24 14.28 1.87 5.22
C LEU A 24 13.35 0.80 4.66
N LEU A 25 13.24 -0.33 5.37
CA LEU A 25 12.27 -1.35 5.02
C LEU A 25 10.92 -0.98 5.62
N ILE A 26 9.96 -0.59 4.78
CA ILE A 26 8.61 -0.25 5.22
C ILE A 26 7.75 -1.53 5.23
N PRO A 27 7.13 -1.89 6.38
CA PRO A 27 6.25 -3.04 6.43
C PRO A 27 5.02 -2.81 5.55
N LYS A 28 4.72 -3.81 4.70
CA LYS A 28 3.57 -3.77 3.80
C LYS A 28 2.37 -4.40 4.49
N ALA A 29 1.30 -3.62 4.63
CA ALA A 29 0.03 -4.09 5.18
C ALA A 29 -0.67 -5.07 4.22
N PRO A 30 -1.55 -5.96 4.73
CA PRO A 30 -2.33 -6.87 3.90
C PRO A 30 -3.33 -6.14 2.99
N ALA A 31 -3.58 -6.69 1.80
CA ALA A 31 -4.48 -6.09 0.82
C ALA A 31 -5.98 -6.24 1.14
N LEU A 32 -6.36 -7.04 2.16
CA LEU A 32 -7.76 -7.37 2.47
C LEU A 32 -8.63 -6.12 2.68
N GLY A 33 -8.10 -5.09 3.32
CA GLY A 33 -8.82 -3.83 3.57
C GLY A 33 -8.69 -2.78 2.45
N LEU A 34 -7.90 -3.05 1.40
CA LEU A 34 -7.62 -2.06 0.36
C LEU A 34 -8.80 -1.96 -0.61
N LEU A 35 -9.42 -0.79 -0.65
CA LEU A 35 -10.56 -0.52 -1.55
C LEU A 35 -10.34 0.77 -2.33
N LEU A 36 -10.33 0.66 -3.67
CA LEU A 36 -10.42 1.81 -4.54
C LEU A 36 -11.84 2.41 -4.44
N GLN A 37 -11.94 3.61 -3.89
CA GLN A 37 -13.25 4.23 -3.62
C GLN A 37 -13.90 4.82 -4.86
N GLU A 38 -13.19 5.68 -5.57
CA GLU A 38 -13.63 6.30 -6.82
C GLU A 38 -12.45 6.89 -7.60
N PRO A 39 -12.44 6.78 -8.95
CA PRO A 39 -11.55 7.59 -9.79
C PRO A 39 -11.97 9.07 -9.75
N ARG A 40 -11.06 10.00 -10.03
CA ARG A 40 -11.36 11.44 -10.11
C ARG A 40 -11.00 11.98 -11.49
N PHE A 41 -11.97 12.55 -12.20
CA PHE A 41 -11.83 13.08 -13.56
C PHE A 41 -11.89 14.62 -13.61
N GLY A 42 -11.64 15.31 -12.50
CA GLY A 42 -11.77 16.77 -12.42
C GLY A 42 -10.94 17.53 -13.47
N THR A 43 -9.66 17.19 -13.61
CA THR A 43 -8.78 17.81 -14.64
C THR A 43 -9.22 17.46 -16.05
N TYR A 44 -9.61 16.20 -16.28
CA TYR A 44 -10.11 15.75 -17.58
C TYR A 44 -11.37 16.52 -18.00
N ASN A 45 -12.36 16.62 -17.10
CA ASN A 45 -13.61 17.33 -17.39
C ASN A 45 -13.37 18.83 -17.66
N LYS A 46 -12.41 19.46 -16.97
CA LYS A 46 -12.02 20.86 -17.26
C LYS A 46 -11.52 21.01 -18.70
N HIS A 47 -10.59 20.16 -19.13
CA HIS A 47 -10.08 20.21 -20.50
C HIS A 47 -11.16 19.92 -21.55
N VAL A 48 -12.06 18.98 -21.28
CA VAL A 48 -13.18 18.70 -22.17
C VAL A 48 -14.08 19.92 -22.34
N LEU A 49 -14.41 20.63 -21.25
CA LEU A 49 -15.23 21.84 -21.31
C LEU A 49 -14.53 22.95 -22.10
N GLU A 50 -13.25 23.22 -21.83
CA GLU A 50 -12.44 24.19 -22.59
C GLU A 50 -12.38 23.85 -24.09
N GLU A 51 -12.15 22.58 -24.44
CA GLU A 51 -12.10 22.13 -25.83
C GLU A 51 -13.46 22.24 -26.53
N ASN A 52 -14.54 21.93 -25.82
CA ASN A 52 -15.90 22.03 -26.34
C ASN A 52 -16.28 23.49 -26.63
N GLU A 53 -15.91 24.43 -25.76
CA GLU A 53 -16.12 25.87 -26.00
C GLU A 53 -15.37 26.35 -27.25
N LEU A 54 -14.11 25.91 -27.42
CA LEU A 54 -13.31 26.21 -28.62
C LEU A 54 -13.85 25.53 -29.89
N ALA A 55 -14.46 24.36 -29.77
CA ALA A 55 -15.07 23.65 -30.89
C ALA A 55 -16.39 24.33 -31.32
N ALA A 56 -17.19 24.81 -30.38
CA ALA A 56 -18.40 25.58 -30.63
C ALA A 56 -18.09 26.89 -31.39
N GLY A 57 -17.04 27.61 -30.97
CA GLY A 57 -16.59 28.82 -31.67
C GLY A 57 -16.02 28.58 -33.08
N ARG A 58 -15.74 27.32 -33.45
CA ARG A 58 -15.23 26.90 -34.77
C ARG A 58 -16.24 26.11 -35.60
N GLU A 59 -17.49 26.00 -35.13
CA GLU A 59 -18.55 25.21 -35.75
C GLU A 59 -18.15 23.72 -35.97
N GLN A 60 -17.26 23.18 -35.13
CA GLN A 60 -16.76 21.80 -35.22
C GLN A 60 -17.47 20.90 -34.21
N THR A 61 -18.75 20.63 -34.44
CA THR A 61 -19.60 19.81 -33.54
C THR A 61 -19.06 18.40 -33.32
N ASP A 62 -18.38 17.83 -34.33
CA ASP A 62 -17.84 16.46 -34.32
C ASP A 62 -16.72 16.25 -33.29
N ARG A 63 -16.16 17.34 -32.75
CA ARG A 63 -15.08 17.29 -31.75
C ARG A 63 -15.58 17.43 -30.31
N THR A 64 -16.88 17.61 -30.12
CA THR A 64 -17.50 17.78 -28.80
C THR A 64 -17.51 16.48 -28.01
N ARG A 65 -17.14 16.52 -26.73
CA ARG A 65 -17.12 15.36 -25.83
C ARG A 65 -17.92 15.62 -24.56
N GLU A 66 -18.55 14.58 -24.02
CA GLU A 66 -19.26 14.72 -22.76
C GLU A 66 -18.31 14.58 -21.56
N PRO A 67 -18.45 15.42 -20.51
CA PRO A 67 -17.72 15.23 -19.27
C PRO A 67 -18.18 13.95 -18.56
N ILE A 68 -17.27 13.32 -17.83
CA ILE A 68 -17.57 12.08 -17.10
C ILE A 68 -18.06 12.42 -15.70
N ASP A 69 -19.25 11.96 -15.34
CA ASP A 69 -19.82 12.06 -14.00
C ASP A 69 -20.47 10.74 -13.57
N TRP A 70 -20.19 10.32 -12.33
CA TRP A 70 -20.76 9.12 -11.70
C TRP A 70 -21.61 9.45 -10.48
N GLU A 71 -21.80 10.73 -10.16
CA GLU A 71 -22.65 11.16 -9.04
C GLU A 71 -24.08 10.58 -9.13
N PRO A 72 -24.72 10.50 -10.31
CA PRO A 72 -26.03 9.84 -10.43
C PRO A 72 -26.04 8.36 -10.02
N LEU A 73 -24.89 7.68 -10.08
CA LEU A 73 -24.74 6.27 -9.73
C LEU A 73 -24.27 6.06 -8.28
N ARG A 74 -24.01 7.15 -7.53
CA ARG A 74 -23.40 7.11 -6.18
C ARG A 74 -24.12 6.14 -5.25
N GLN A 75 -25.44 6.25 -5.17
CA GLN A 75 -26.27 5.41 -4.31
C GLN A 75 -26.16 3.92 -4.66
N ARG A 76 -26.12 3.58 -5.96
CA ARG A 76 -25.99 2.19 -6.43
C ARG A 76 -24.61 1.63 -6.12
N ILE A 77 -23.56 2.44 -6.29
CA ILE A 77 -22.17 2.08 -5.95
C ILE A 77 -22.04 1.83 -4.45
N ASP A 78 -22.59 2.73 -3.61
CA ASP A 78 -22.50 2.60 -2.17
C ASP A 78 -23.28 1.39 -1.66
N ALA A 79 -24.49 1.16 -2.18
CA ALA A 79 -25.25 -0.07 -1.88
C ALA A 79 -24.46 -1.34 -2.23
N PHE A 80 -23.77 -1.35 -3.37
CA PHE A 80 -22.90 -2.46 -3.77
C PHE A 80 -21.70 -2.65 -2.83
N LYS A 81 -20.98 -1.57 -2.49
CA LYS A 81 -19.86 -1.60 -1.54
C LYS A 81 -20.28 -2.19 -0.19
N HIS A 82 -21.42 -1.75 0.33
CA HIS A 82 -21.95 -2.27 1.60
C HIS A 82 -22.34 -3.74 1.51
N ALA A 83 -23.13 -4.12 0.50
CA ALA A 83 -23.66 -5.47 0.38
C ALA A 83 -22.57 -6.53 0.16
N TYR A 84 -21.56 -6.22 -0.68
CA TYR A 84 -20.62 -7.24 -1.18
C TYR A 84 -19.19 -7.04 -0.72
N ILE A 85 -18.71 -5.80 -0.59
CA ILE A 85 -17.29 -5.55 -0.29
C ILE A 85 -17.08 -5.51 1.22
N TYR A 86 -17.71 -4.58 1.93
CA TYR A 86 -17.50 -4.41 3.37
C TYR A 86 -17.92 -5.63 4.18
N ASN A 87 -19.00 -6.29 3.78
CA ASN A 87 -19.43 -7.54 4.42
C ASN A 87 -18.38 -8.64 4.26
N ARG A 88 -17.79 -8.78 3.07
CA ARG A 88 -16.77 -9.79 2.81
C ARG A 88 -15.48 -9.48 3.57
N ILE A 89 -15.00 -8.24 3.55
CA ILE A 89 -13.81 -7.82 4.30
C ILE A 89 -13.97 -8.14 5.79
N ARG A 90 -15.11 -7.80 6.39
CA ARG A 90 -15.39 -8.10 7.79
C ARG A 90 -15.48 -9.60 8.08
N ALA A 91 -16.16 -10.36 7.23
CA ALA A 91 -16.29 -11.80 7.41
C ALA A 91 -14.94 -12.51 7.32
N GLU A 92 -14.09 -12.10 6.36
CA GLU A 92 -12.75 -12.65 6.18
C GLU A 92 -11.85 -12.30 7.36
N GLU A 93 -11.88 -11.05 7.83
CA GLU A 93 -11.12 -10.64 9.02
C GLU A 93 -11.60 -11.35 10.28
N ALA A 94 -12.91 -11.53 10.46
CA ALA A 94 -13.45 -12.28 11.61
C ALA A 94 -13.07 -13.76 11.58
N LYS A 95 -12.91 -14.35 10.39
CA LYS A 95 -12.57 -15.77 10.22
C LYS A 95 -11.07 -16.02 10.33
N HIS A 96 -10.24 -15.15 9.74
CA HIS A 96 -8.81 -15.39 9.57
C HIS A 96 -7.92 -14.43 10.38
N GLY A 97 -8.46 -13.33 10.91
CA GLY A 97 -7.70 -12.34 11.67
C GLY A 97 -6.49 -11.81 10.91
N VAL A 98 -6.63 -11.55 9.60
CA VAL A 98 -5.51 -11.24 8.70
C VAL A 98 -4.75 -10.00 9.16
N PHE A 99 -5.47 -8.93 9.49
CA PHE A 99 -4.86 -7.68 9.96
C PHE A 99 -4.31 -7.85 11.38
N ALA A 100 -5.04 -8.53 12.26
CA ALA A 100 -4.58 -8.83 13.61
C ALA A 100 -3.27 -9.64 13.62
N GLY A 101 -3.18 -10.67 12.79
CA GLY A 101 -1.98 -11.49 12.61
C GLY A 101 -0.81 -10.70 12.01
N TRP A 102 -1.09 -9.77 11.10
CA TRP A 102 -0.07 -8.87 10.58
C TRP A 102 0.48 -7.93 11.65
N LEU A 103 -0.38 -7.35 12.50
CA LEU A 103 0.07 -6.51 13.59
C LEU A 103 0.94 -7.29 14.59
N GLY A 104 0.50 -8.48 14.99
CA GLY A 104 1.29 -9.36 15.85
C GLY A 104 2.65 -9.75 15.24
N TYR A 105 2.70 -9.97 13.92
CA TYR A 105 3.97 -10.19 13.22
C TYR A 105 4.93 -9.00 13.31
N ILE A 106 4.42 -7.76 13.20
CA ILE A 106 5.25 -6.56 13.31
C ILE A 106 5.78 -6.40 14.74
N ASP A 107 4.94 -6.64 15.74
CA ASP A 107 5.31 -6.51 17.15
C ASP A 107 6.33 -7.58 17.58
N ASP A 108 6.19 -8.81 17.10
CA ASP A 108 7.10 -9.93 17.38
C ASP A 108 8.35 -9.97 16.48
N TYR A 109 8.48 -9.01 15.55
CA TYR A 109 9.61 -8.99 14.61
C TYR A 109 10.91 -8.61 15.31
N ASP A 110 11.86 -9.55 15.34
CA ASP A 110 13.16 -9.44 16.01
C ASP A 110 14.27 -8.86 15.12
N GLY A 111 13.98 -8.64 13.84
CA GLY A 111 14.95 -8.15 12.88
C GLY A 111 15.31 -6.68 13.09
N TRP A 112 16.53 -6.32 12.70
CA TRP A 112 17.04 -4.94 12.80
C TRP A 112 16.25 -3.96 11.93
N GLU A 113 15.57 -4.46 10.90
CA GLU A 113 14.92 -3.67 9.85
C GLU A 113 13.76 -2.81 10.39
N PHE A 114 13.08 -3.23 11.45
CA PHE A 114 11.94 -2.50 12.03
C PHE A 114 12.25 -1.79 13.36
N LYS A 115 13.51 -1.75 13.80
CA LYS A 115 13.90 -1.06 15.05
C LYS A 115 13.61 0.45 15.05
N TYR A 116 13.36 1.04 13.89
CA TYR A 116 12.93 2.42 13.75
C TYR A 116 11.47 2.65 14.21
N LEU A 117 10.66 1.59 14.37
CA LEU A 117 9.31 1.64 14.96
C LEU A 117 9.39 1.72 16.49
N ASN A 118 10.06 2.75 16.99
CA ASN A 118 10.28 2.97 18.42
C ASN A 118 9.45 4.17 18.95
N PRO A 119 9.17 4.22 20.26
CA PRO A 119 8.46 5.34 20.88
C PRO A 119 9.14 6.70 20.72
N GLN A 120 10.43 6.74 20.39
CA GLN A 120 11.21 7.97 20.25
C GLN A 120 11.10 8.57 18.83
N GLY A 121 10.60 7.82 17.85
CA GLY A 121 10.41 8.29 16.47
C GLY A 121 11.73 8.60 15.74
N GLY A 122 12.84 7.97 16.16
CA GLY A 122 14.16 8.12 15.56
C GLY A 122 14.58 6.92 14.74
N VAL A 123 15.34 7.13 13.66
CA VAL A 123 15.87 6.06 12.82
C VAL A 123 17.28 5.67 13.30
N PRO A 124 17.46 4.48 13.92
CA PRO A 124 18.79 4.01 14.29
C PRO A 124 19.59 3.62 13.04
N ALA A 125 20.91 3.81 13.06
CA ALA A 125 21.80 3.43 11.94
C ALA A 125 21.72 1.94 11.58
N GLU A 126 21.34 1.11 12.55
CA GLU A 126 21.10 -0.32 12.34
C GLU A 126 19.91 -0.61 11.44
N ALA A 127 18.84 0.20 11.48
CA ALA A 127 17.61 0.00 10.71
C ALA A 127 17.74 0.43 9.24
N VAL A 128 18.80 1.18 8.91
CA VAL A 128 19.11 1.58 7.54
C VAL A 128 19.52 0.35 6.74
N VAL A 129 18.97 0.19 5.54
CA VAL A 129 19.29 -0.95 4.68
C VAL A 129 20.74 -0.84 4.22
N HIS A 130 21.57 -1.79 4.65
CA HIS A 130 22.95 -1.94 4.20
C HIS A 130 23.00 -3.01 3.12
N SER A 131 23.52 -2.69 1.92
CA SER A 131 23.64 -3.66 0.81
C SER A 131 24.46 -4.90 1.18
N GLU A 132 25.36 -4.76 2.15
CA GLU A 132 26.27 -5.81 2.60
C GLU A 132 25.66 -6.72 3.69
N LYS A 133 24.58 -6.28 4.36
CA LYS A 133 23.95 -7.05 5.43
C LYS A 133 22.75 -7.80 4.89
N ARG A 134 22.77 -9.13 5.02
CA ARG A 134 21.59 -9.97 4.74
C ARG A 134 20.49 -9.65 5.76
N LYS A 135 19.23 -9.64 5.30
CA LYS A 135 18.07 -9.53 6.18
C LYS A 135 18.14 -10.62 7.26
N GLN A 136 18.02 -10.22 8.52
CA GLN A 136 18.17 -11.15 9.65
C GLN A 136 16.80 -11.67 10.10
N GLY A 137 15.73 -10.90 9.92
CA GLY A 137 14.38 -11.36 10.23
C GLY A 137 13.91 -12.45 9.27
N SER A 138 13.33 -13.50 9.84
CA SER A 138 12.73 -14.60 9.06
C SER A 138 11.51 -14.07 8.29
N THR A 139 11.66 -13.89 6.99
CA THR A 139 10.60 -13.47 6.06
C THR A 139 9.39 -14.43 6.03
N ASN A 140 9.51 -15.64 6.59
CA ASN A 140 8.46 -16.65 6.57
C ASN A 140 7.56 -16.67 7.81
N LYS A 141 7.87 -15.92 8.88
CA LYS A 141 7.07 -15.95 10.12
C LYS A 141 5.66 -15.41 9.94
N PHE A 142 5.40 -14.49 9.00
CA PHE A 142 4.05 -13.93 8.79
C PHE A 142 3.00 -15.01 8.46
N ARG A 143 3.36 -16.05 7.70
CA ARG A 143 2.45 -17.18 7.39
C ARG A 143 2.05 -17.96 8.65
N GLU A 144 2.92 -17.99 9.66
CA GLU A 144 2.59 -18.60 10.94
C GLU A 144 1.51 -17.82 11.69
N TYR A 145 1.50 -16.49 11.62
CA TYR A 145 0.46 -15.66 12.27
C TYR A 145 -0.90 -15.78 11.57
N LEU A 146 -0.92 -15.89 10.24
CA LEU A 146 -2.14 -16.11 9.46
C LEU A 146 -2.87 -17.42 9.79
N TRP A 147 -2.14 -18.44 10.28
CA TRP A 147 -2.69 -19.77 10.54
C TRP A 147 -2.75 -20.14 12.03
N LYS A 148 -2.08 -19.39 12.92
CA LYS A 148 -2.19 -19.57 14.39
C LYS A 148 -3.48 -18.99 14.97
N GLY A 149 -4.12 -18.04 14.30
CA GLY A 149 -5.39 -17.43 14.73
C GLY A 149 -6.65 -18.25 14.41
N SER A 150 -6.55 -19.28 13.56
CA SER A 150 -7.67 -20.16 13.25
C SER A 150 -7.73 -21.30 14.28
N GLY A 151 -8.78 -21.27 15.11
CA GLY A 151 -9.20 -22.48 15.82
C GLY A 151 -9.31 -23.63 14.81
N ALA A 152 -8.59 -24.71 15.07
CA ALA A 152 -8.39 -25.85 14.19
C ALA A 152 -9.66 -26.35 13.47
N LYS A 153 -9.66 -26.35 12.13
CA LYS A 153 -9.90 -27.53 11.26
C LYS A 153 -9.89 -27.18 9.76
N GLY A 154 -8.98 -27.88 9.07
CA GLY A 154 -8.83 -28.16 7.63
C GLY A 154 -9.68 -27.43 6.58
N ASP A 155 -8.97 -26.76 5.66
CA ASP A 155 -9.12 -27.03 4.22
C ASP A 155 -7.84 -26.60 3.50
N GLU A 156 -7.21 -27.53 2.77
CA GLU A 156 -5.99 -27.29 1.99
C GLU A 156 -6.37 -26.64 0.67
N GLY A 157 -6.35 -25.30 0.63
CA GLY A 157 -6.37 -24.52 -0.60
C GLY A 157 -5.00 -23.91 -0.86
N ALA A 158 -4.18 -24.58 -1.65
CA ALA A 158 -2.91 -24.05 -2.13
C ALA A 158 -3.15 -22.76 -2.94
N ILE A 159 -2.78 -21.61 -2.38
CA ILE A 159 -2.58 -20.39 -3.14
C ILE A 159 -1.11 -20.39 -3.56
N ASP A 160 -0.85 -20.91 -4.75
CA ASP A 160 0.36 -20.61 -5.50
C ASP A 160 0.34 -19.13 -5.84
N ASN A 161 1.35 -18.39 -5.37
CA ASN A 161 1.78 -17.17 -6.02
C ASN A 161 3.30 -17.08 -5.94
N GLU A 162 3.85 -16.89 -7.12
CA GLU A 162 5.24 -16.93 -7.53
C GLU A 162 6.12 -16.06 -6.63
N ALA A 163 7.13 -16.70 -6.04
CA ALA A 163 8.24 -15.97 -5.47
C ALA A 163 9.02 -15.33 -6.62
N GLU A 164 9.01 -14.00 -6.66
CA GLU A 164 9.94 -13.20 -7.46
C GLU A 164 11.38 -13.60 -7.09
N ASN A 165 11.95 -14.50 -7.88
CA ASN A 165 13.39 -14.70 -7.94
C ASN A 165 13.99 -13.49 -8.66
N GLU A 166 14.36 -12.45 -7.93
CA GLU A 166 15.29 -11.44 -8.43
C GLU A 166 16.68 -12.09 -8.61
N ALA A 167 16.85 -12.73 -9.77
CA ALA A 167 18.16 -13.13 -10.28
C ALA A 167 18.96 -11.86 -10.59
N VAL A 168 19.98 -11.64 -9.77
CA VAL A 168 21.03 -10.63 -9.91
C VAL A 168 21.57 -10.59 -11.34
N CYS A 169 21.28 -9.53 -12.10
CA CYS A 169 21.95 -9.25 -13.36
C CYS A 169 23.32 -8.60 -13.06
N LYS A 170 24.36 -9.42 -12.91
CA LYS A 170 25.75 -8.98 -13.05
C LYS A 170 26.01 -8.69 -14.53
N LYS A 171 25.94 -7.43 -14.96
CA LYS A 171 26.61 -6.99 -16.18
C LYS A 171 27.99 -6.48 -15.80
N SER A 172 29.01 -7.29 -16.06
CA SER A 172 30.40 -6.86 -16.12
C SER A 172 30.58 -5.91 -17.31
N ASN A 173 31.15 -4.75 -17.03
CA ASN A 173 31.68 -3.81 -18.01
C ASN A 173 32.81 -4.51 -18.79
N VAL A 174 32.70 -4.62 -20.10
CA VAL A 174 33.84 -4.95 -20.99
C VAL A 174 33.80 -3.95 -22.12
N GLU A 175 34.85 -3.14 -22.14
CA GLU A 175 35.25 -2.21 -23.17
C GLU A 175 35.42 -2.95 -24.52
N MET A 176 34.99 -2.33 -25.61
CA MET A 176 35.61 -2.59 -26.91
C MET A 176 35.79 -1.28 -27.66
N GLU A 177 37.06 -0.89 -27.79
CA GLU A 177 37.55 -0.09 -28.91
C GLU A 177 37.31 -0.85 -30.22
N GLY A 178 37.05 -0.08 -31.29
CA GLY A 178 36.87 -0.55 -32.66
C GLY A 178 36.24 0.55 -33.52
#